data_AF-A0A349WFB6-F1
#
_entry.id   AF-A0A349WFB6-F1
#
_cell.length_a   1.000
_cell.length_b   1.000
_cell.length_c   1.000
_cell.angle_alpha   90.00
_cell.angle_beta   90.00
_cell.angle_gamma   90.00
#
_symmetry.space_group_name_H-M   'P 1'
#
loop_
_entity.id
_entity.type
_entity.pdbx_description
1 polymer ?
#
loop_
_entity_poly.entity_id
_entity_poly.type
_entity_poly.pdbx_seq_one_letter_code
_entity_poly.pdbx_strand_id
1 'polypeptide(L)'
;MKHLSTTKPSTKPIPSGPAGFAKVLVGGRVVRPDTELPFLERMVTGSGSTHLEVKPREAAILESVASNLEAGIKIVDQQELGLAKIGGKLADISLSLNTCKAPKADISVRERAQRDLEIAKACIREISQFVYADTPLFANGPSKAVTIAVPNRGDWEGINITRPDLSLPGMQTVLKGKVHGDSKDFFLDSASIRRAFDEWRTHCIENRLLWGNLKDRLHGVFRKLTEVDKGGKWTLPRFPSDPKLGPLRRPNRNN
;
A
#
# COMPACT_ATOMS: atom_id res chain seq x y z
N MET A 1 46.76 38.01 -5.82
CA MET A 1 46.65 36.55 -5.59
C MET A 1 45.51 36.31 -4.62
N LYS A 2 44.35 35.82 -5.09
CA LYS A 2 43.17 35.50 -4.27
C LYS A 2 42.91 34.01 -4.38
N HIS A 3 42.96 33.31 -3.26
CA HIS A 3 42.74 31.86 -3.15
C HIS A 3 41.27 31.52 -3.43
N LEU A 4 41.04 30.59 -4.36
CA LEU A 4 39.77 29.91 -4.59
C LEU A 4 39.65 28.76 -3.58
N SER A 5 38.74 28.87 -2.61
CA SER A 5 38.34 27.77 -1.73
C SER A 5 37.23 26.94 -2.39
N THR A 6 37.55 25.69 -2.67
CA THR A 6 36.64 24.69 -3.23
C THR A 6 35.78 24.12 -2.09
N THR A 7 34.53 24.59 -1.96
CA THR A 7 33.57 23.97 -1.03
C THR A 7 33.02 22.68 -1.64
N LYS A 8 33.51 21.54 -1.15
CA LYS A 8 32.88 20.22 -1.38
C LYS A 8 31.44 20.26 -0.83
N PRO A 9 30.45 19.67 -1.53
CA PRO A 9 29.13 19.47 -0.96
C PRO A 9 29.24 18.47 0.20
N SER A 10 28.98 18.96 1.41
CA SER A 10 28.80 18.16 2.61
C SER A 10 27.55 17.29 2.43
N THR A 11 27.71 16.07 1.93
CA THR A 11 26.72 15.00 2.09
C THR A 11 26.62 14.66 3.57
N LYS A 12 25.76 15.38 4.30
CA LYS A 12 25.28 14.89 5.60
C LYS A 12 24.44 13.65 5.31
N PRO A 13 24.77 12.46 5.86
CA PRO A 13 23.88 11.32 5.79
C PRO A 13 22.56 11.73 6.45
N ILE A 14 21.46 11.49 5.74
CA ILE A 14 20.11 11.62 6.30
C ILE A 14 20.10 10.73 7.54
N PRO A 15 19.80 11.26 8.74
CA PRO A 15 19.75 10.43 9.94
C PRO A 15 18.75 9.31 9.69
N SER A 16 19.21 8.06 9.86
CA SER A 16 18.34 6.89 9.86
C SER A 16 17.27 7.11 10.91
N GLY A 17 16.06 7.48 10.46
CA GLY A 17 14.91 7.66 11.35
C GLY A 17 14.71 6.41 12.20
N PRO A 18 14.11 6.53 13.39
CA PRO A 18 14.07 5.47 14.39
C PRO A 18 13.56 4.16 13.77
N ALA A 19 14.25 3.07 14.10
CA ALA A 19 13.92 1.72 13.66
C ALA A 19 12.53 1.31 14.17
N GLY A 20 11.48 1.68 13.43
CA GLY A 20 10.08 1.53 13.86
C GLY A 20 9.08 1.48 12.69
N PHE A 21 7.81 1.24 13.00
CA PHE A 21 6.73 1.25 12.02
C PHE A 21 6.43 2.69 11.57
N ALA A 22 6.24 2.91 10.27
CA ALA A 22 6.01 4.26 9.75
C ALA A 22 4.58 4.76 9.95
N LYS A 23 3.63 3.84 9.76
CA LYS A 23 2.20 4.03 9.96
C LYS A 23 1.64 2.72 10.51
N VAL A 24 0.65 2.84 11.38
CA VAL A 24 -0.04 1.72 12.01
C VAL A 24 -1.55 1.95 11.95
N LEU A 25 -2.32 0.87 11.92
CA LEU A 25 -3.77 0.89 12.04
C LEU A 25 -4.15 0.65 13.50
N VAL A 26 -4.79 1.65 14.10
CA VAL A 26 -5.06 1.73 15.53
C VAL A 26 -6.45 2.34 15.73
N GLY A 27 -7.32 1.69 16.49
CA GLY A 27 -8.72 2.09 16.63
C GLY A 27 -9.46 2.32 15.29
N GLY A 28 -9.10 1.56 14.24
CA GLY A 28 -9.66 1.69 12.89
C GLY A 28 -9.08 2.85 12.06
N ARG A 29 -8.05 3.56 12.54
CA ARG A 29 -7.46 4.73 11.88
C ARG A 29 -5.98 4.54 11.56
N VAL A 30 -5.53 5.11 10.45
CA VAL A 30 -4.11 5.11 10.09
C VAL A 30 -3.41 6.25 10.82
N VAL A 31 -2.48 5.92 11.72
CA VAL A 31 -1.75 6.90 12.54
C VAL A 31 -0.24 6.66 12.48
N ARG A 32 0.56 7.68 12.83
CA ARG A 32 1.97 7.46 13.16
C ARG A 32 2.05 6.95 14.60
N PRO A 33 2.79 5.86 14.88
CA PRO A 33 2.89 5.34 16.23
C PRO A 33 3.64 6.34 17.12
N ASP A 34 3.05 6.67 18.27
CA ASP A 34 3.66 7.52 19.29
C ASP A 34 4.50 6.68 20.26
N THR A 35 5.81 6.90 20.29
CA THR A 35 6.75 6.12 21.10
C THR A 35 6.57 6.31 22.60
N GLU A 36 5.96 7.41 23.03
CA GLU A 36 5.73 7.72 24.44
C GLU A 36 4.55 6.93 25.01
N LEU A 37 3.67 6.39 24.16
CA LEU A 37 2.53 5.58 24.58
C LEU A 37 2.90 4.11 24.84
N PRO A 38 2.22 3.44 25.79
CA PRO A 38 2.31 2.00 25.95
C PRO A 38 2.01 1.26 24.65
N PHE A 39 2.61 0.07 24.47
CA PHE A 39 2.48 -0.71 23.23
C PHE A 39 1.03 -0.91 22.78
N LEU A 40 0.12 -1.24 23.70
CA LEU A 40 -1.28 -1.53 23.38
C LEU A 40 -1.99 -0.30 22.78
N GLU A 41 -1.78 0.88 23.38
CA GLU A 41 -2.34 2.13 22.91
C GLU A 41 -1.70 2.57 21.59
N ARG A 42 -0.38 2.42 21.48
CA ARG A 42 0.38 2.77 20.28
C ARG A 42 0.04 1.91 19.06
N MET A 43 -0.32 0.65 19.25
CA MET A 43 -0.37 -0.35 18.16
C MET A 43 -1.74 -1.00 17.94
N VAL A 44 -2.67 -0.87 18.89
CA VAL A 44 -3.95 -1.58 18.85
C VAL A 44 -5.11 -0.63 19.11
N THR A 45 -5.20 -0.03 20.31
CA THR A 45 -6.41 0.65 20.79
C THR A 45 -6.48 2.14 20.46
N GLY A 46 -5.35 2.84 20.50
CA GLY A 46 -5.26 4.28 20.27
C GLY A 46 -5.48 5.11 21.53
N SER A 47 -5.02 6.35 21.50
CA SER A 47 -5.26 7.33 22.57
C SER A 47 -6.72 7.71 22.59
N GLY A 48 -7.40 7.54 23.73
CA GLY A 48 -8.79 7.96 23.89
C GLY A 48 -9.83 6.89 23.54
N SER A 49 -9.48 5.60 23.47
CA SER A 49 -10.49 4.53 23.58
C SER A 49 -11.01 4.42 25.02
N THR A 50 -11.57 5.51 25.56
CA THR A 50 -12.44 5.45 26.73
C THR A 50 -13.75 4.83 26.26
N HIS A 51 -13.76 3.51 26.10
CA HIS A 51 -15.00 2.77 26.22
C HIS A 51 -15.40 2.86 27.69
N LEU A 52 -16.11 3.93 28.01
CA LEU A 52 -17.08 3.93 29.08
C LEU A 52 -18.10 2.84 28.71
N GLU A 53 -18.14 1.79 29.54
CA GLU A 53 -19.17 0.75 29.73
C GLU A 53 -18.76 -0.73 29.56
N VAL A 54 -18.70 -1.43 30.71
CA VAL A 54 -19.15 -2.81 31.02
C VAL A 54 -18.74 -3.98 30.11
N LYS A 55 -17.58 -3.93 29.42
CA LYS A 55 -17.03 -5.13 28.74
C LYS A 55 -15.74 -5.64 29.40
N PRO A 56 -15.51 -6.98 29.41
CA PRO A 56 -14.21 -7.53 29.77
C PRO A 56 -13.12 -6.90 28.91
N ARG A 57 -12.00 -6.52 29.53
CA ARG A 57 -10.86 -5.85 28.87
C ARG A 57 -10.41 -6.59 27.61
N GLU A 58 -10.42 -7.91 27.67
CA GLU A 58 -10.09 -8.83 26.59
C GLU A 58 -10.98 -8.66 25.36
N ALA A 59 -12.30 -8.54 25.55
CA ALA A 59 -13.26 -8.35 24.47
C ALA A 59 -13.04 -6.99 23.80
N ALA A 60 -12.84 -5.93 24.57
CA ALA A 60 -12.57 -4.59 24.02
C ALA A 60 -11.28 -4.55 23.17
N ILE A 61 -10.22 -5.26 23.59
CA ILE A 61 -8.98 -5.36 22.82
C ILE A 61 -9.22 -6.11 21.51
N LEU A 62 -9.94 -7.23 21.54
CA LEU A 62 -10.25 -8.01 20.34
C LEU A 62 -11.17 -7.24 19.37
N GLU A 63 -12.13 -6.46 19.87
CA GLU A 63 -12.95 -5.55 19.05
C GLU A 63 -12.10 -4.48 18.37
N SER A 64 -11.14 -3.92 19.09
CA SER A 64 -10.19 -2.97 18.51
C SER A 64 -9.31 -3.60 17.42
N VAL A 65 -8.82 -4.82 17.63
CA VAL A 65 -8.10 -5.59 16.59
C VAL A 65 -9.00 -5.85 15.38
N ALA A 66 -10.26 -6.23 15.59
CA ALA A 66 -11.22 -6.44 14.51
C ALA A 66 -11.43 -5.15 13.70
N SER A 67 -11.61 -4.01 14.37
CA SER A 67 -11.74 -2.69 13.73
C SER A 67 -10.51 -2.33 12.90
N ASN A 68 -9.30 -2.61 13.40
CA ASN A 68 -8.05 -2.38 12.66
C ASN A 68 -7.96 -3.27 11.42
N LEU A 69 -8.37 -4.54 11.52
CA LEU A 69 -8.40 -5.47 10.39
C LEU A 69 -9.43 -5.05 9.33
N GLU A 70 -10.62 -4.62 9.74
CA GLU A 70 -11.64 -4.10 8.83
C GLU A 70 -11.18 -2.85 8.10
N ALA A 71 -10.53 -1.92 8.79
CA ALA A 71 -9.92 -0.74 8.17
C ALA A 71 -8.82 -1.14 7.17
N GLY A 72 -8.02 -2.15 7.51
CA GLY A 72 -7.03 -2.74 6.61
C GLY A 72 -7.63 -3.32 5.34
N ILE A 73 -8.72 -4.09 5.48
CA ILE A 73 -9.46 -4.66 4.35
C ILE A 73 -9.99 -3.54 3.45
N LYS A 74 -10.56 -2.47 4.01
CA LYS A 74 -11.04 -1.32 3.24
C LYS A 74 -9.94 -0.65 2.43
N ILE A 75 -8.73 -0.52 2.98
CA ILE A 75 -7.57 -0.01 2.24
C ILE A 75 -7.26 -0.91 1.04
N VAL A 76 -7.19 -2.23 1.25
CA VAL A 76 -6.87 -3.20 0.20
C VAL A 76 -7.97 -3.27 -0.87
N ASP A 77 -9.25 -3.19 -0.48
CA ASP A 77 -10.40 -3.13 -1.40
C ASP A 77 -10.31 -1.89 -2.30
N GLN A 78 -9.95 -0.73 -1.75
CA GLN A 78 -9.80 0.49 -2.55
C GLN A 78 -8.57 0.44 -3.47
N GLN A 79 -7.48 -0.17 -3.02
CA GLN A 79 -6.33 -0.45 -3.89
C GLN A 79 -6.72 -1.40 -5.03
N GLU A 80 -7.49 -2.45 -4.75
CA GLU A 80 -7.99 -3.40 -5.77
C GLU A 80 -8.88 -2.69 -6.80
N LEU A 81 -9.79 -1.82 -6.36
CA LEU A 81 -10.59 -0.98 -7.25
C LEU A 81 -9.72 -0.05 -8.12
N GLY A 82 -8.71 0.58 -7.54
CA GLY A 82 -7.78 1.43 -8.28
C GLY A 82 -6.94 0.63 -9.28
N LEU A 83 -6.46 -0.56 -8.91
CA LEU A 83 -5.76 -1.47 -9.80
C LEU A 83 -6.66 -1.93 -10.95
N ALA A 84 -7.93 -2.27 -10.69
CA ALA A 84 -8.87 -2.63 -11.76
C ALA A 84 -9.04 -1.49 -12.77
N LYS A 85 -9.18 -0.24 -12.29
CA LYS A 85 -9.24 0.96 -13.16
C LYS A 85 -7.95 1.14 -13.97
N ILE A 86 -6.78 0.97 -13.36
CA ILE A 86 -5.48 1.02 -14.05
C ILE A 86 -5.39 -0.06 -15.13
N GLY A 87 -5.83 -1.30 -14.84
CA GLY A 87 -5.86 -2.39 -15.81
C GLY A 87 -6.70 -2.07 -17.04
N GLY A 88 -7.88 -1.45 -16.83
CA GLY A 88 -8.70 -0.93 -17.93
C GLY A 88 -7.96 0.12 -18.77
N LYS A 89 -7.25 1.05 -18.13
CA LYS A 89 -6.46 2.07 -18.84
C LYS A 89 -5.24 1.50 -19.58
N LEU A 90 -4.60 0.45 -19.06
CA LEU A 90 -3.56 -0.27 -19.80
C LEU A 90 -4.12 -0.96 -21.04
N ALA A 91 -5.36 -1.47 -20.99
CA ALA A 91 -6.03 -2.03 -22.16
C ALA A 91 -6.35 -0.96 -23.20
N ASP A 92 -6.82 0.22 -22.77
CA ASP A 92 -7.02 1.38 -23.66
C ASP A 92 -5.70 1.77 -24.36
N ILE A 93 -4.59 1.82 -23.62
CA ILE A 93 -3.25 2.11 -24.17
C ILE A 93 -2.82 1.05 -25.20
N SER A 94 -3.07 -0.23 -24.93
CA SER A 94 -2.82 -1.32 -25.88
C SER A 94 -3.63 -1.16 -27.17
N LEU A 95 -4.91 -0.77 -27.04
CA LEU A 95 -5.78 -0.49 -28.18
C LEU A 95 -5.26 0.70 -29.00
N SER A 96 -4.82 1.79 -28.36
CA SER A 96 -4.20 2.93 -29.04
C SER A 96 -2.97 2.51 -29.84
N LEU A 97 -2.11 1.65 -29.27
CA LEU A 97 -0.94 1.14 -30.00
C LEU A 97 -1.35 0.33 -31.23
N ASN A 98 -2.30 -0.60 -31.08
CA ASN A 98 -2.77 -1.46 -32.17
C ASN A 98 -3.45 -0.64 -33.28
N THR A 99 -4.25 0.36 -32.89
CA THR A 99 -4.93 1.27 -33.81
C THR A 99 -3.92 2.08 -34.62
N CYS A 100 -2.88 2.60 -33.97
CA CYS A 100 -1.81 3.35 -34.64
C CYS A 100 -0.98 2.47 -35.58
N LYS A 101 -0.77 1.19 -35.25
CA LYS A 101 -0.01 0.23 -36.06
C LYS A 101 -0.82 -0.46 -37.15
N ALA A 102 -2.13 -0.21 -37.24
CA ALA A 102 -2.97 -0.85 -38.24
C ALA A 102 -2.52 -0.44 -39.67
N PRO A 103 -2.42 -1.38 -40.63
CA PRO A 103 -1.90 -1.08 -41.98
C PRO A 103 -2.64 0.02 -42.74
N LYS A 104 -3.93 0.22 -42.41
CA LYS A 104 -4.83 1.21 -43.04
C LYS A 104 -4.99 2.48 -42.21
N ALA A 105 -4.26 2.64 -41.09
CA ALA A 105 -4.37 3.82 -40.26
C ALA A 105 -3.74 5.04 -40.96
N ASP A 106 -4.60 5.99 -41.35
CA ASP A 106 -4.19 7.30 -41.82
C ASP A 106 -3.68 8.19 -40.67
N ILE A 107 -3.21 9.39 -41.01
CA ILE A 107 -2.64 10.34 -40.04
C ILE A 107 -3.68 10.71 -38.96
N SER A 108 -4.94 10.95 -39.36
CA SER A 108 -6.00 11.35 -38.42
C SER A 108 -6.32 10.26 -37.38
N VAL A 109 -6.25 8.99 -37.79
CA VAL A 109 -6.43 7.83 -36.92
C VAL A 109 -5.27 7.73 -35.92
N ARG A 110 -4.04 7.96 -36.39
CA ARG A 110 -2.85 7.90 -35.52
C ARG A 110 -2.82 9.06 -34.52
N GLU A 111 -3.22 10.25 -34.92
CA GLU A 111 -3.38 11.41 -34.04
C GLU A 111 -4.47 11.18 -32.97
N ARG A 112 -5.59 10.55 -33.34
CA ARG A 112 -6.62 10.14 -32.38
C ARG A 112 -6.09 9.12 -31.38
N ALA A 113 -5.41 8.08 -31.86
CA ALA A 113 -4.82 7.06 -30.99
C ALA A 113 -3.82 7.65 -29.98
N GLN A 114 -3.03 8.65 -30.41
CA GLN A 114 -2.14 9.38 -29.51
C GLN A 114 -2.89 10.22 -28.47
N ARG A 115 -4.01 10.87 -28.84
CA ARG A 115 -4.85 11.57 -27.87
C ARG A 115 -5.46 10.62 -26.84
N ASP A 116 -5.99 9.49 -27.30
CA ASP A 116 -6.58 8.46 -26.44
C ASP A 116 -5.54 7.89 -25.45
N LEU A 117 -4.30 7.71 -25.92
CA LEU A 117 -3.17 7.33 -25.06
C LEU A 117 -2.94 8.37 -23.95
N GLU A 118 -2.90 9.66 -24.27
CA GLU A 118 -2.67 10.71 -23.27
C GLU A 118 -3.81 10.82 -22.25
N ILE A 119 -5.06 10.61 -22.69
CA ILE A 119 -6.22 10.53 -21.78
C ILE A 119 -6.05 9.35 -20.83
N ALA A 120 -5.72 8.16 -21.34
CA ALA A 120 -5.52 6.98 -20.52
C ALA A 120 -4.39 7.18 -19.48
N LYS A 121 -3.27 7.79 -19.88
CA LYS A 121 -2.17 8.15 -18.96
C LYS A 121 -2.62 9.15 -17.90
N ALA A 122 -3.39 10.17 -18.27
CA ALA A 122 -3.90 11.16 -17.33
C ALA A 122 -4.78 10.51 -16.26
N CYS A 123 -5.68 9.60 -16.66
CA CYS A 123 -6.49 8.83 -15.72
C CYS A 123 -5.64 7.95 -14.80
N ILE A 124 -4.58 7.30 -15.29
CA ILE A 124 -3.67 6.53 -14.42
C ILE A 124 -3.00 7.44 -13.38
N ARG A 125 -2.57 8.65 -13.78
CA ARG A 125 -1.97 9.63 -12.85
C ARG A 125 -2.98 10.09 -11.81
N GLU A 126 -4.23 10.30 -12.16
CA GLU A 126 -5.30 10.63 -11.21
C GLU A 126 -5.54 9.49 -10.21
N ILE A 127 -5.65 8.25 -10.70
CA ILE A 127 -5.83 7.07 -9.83
C ILE A 127 -4.65 6.90 -8.87
N SER A 128 -3.42 7.18 -9.32
CA SER A 128 -2.21 7.09 -8.49
C SER A 128 -2.23 8.02 -7.27
N GLN A 129 -3.10 9.04 -7.28
CA GLN A 129 -3.25 10.03 -6.21
C GLN A 129 -4.36 9.66 -5.22
N PHE A 130 -5.05 8.53 -5.39
CA PHE A 130 -6.10 8.12 -4.46
C PHE A 130 -5.57 7.95 -3.04
N VAL A 131 -6.39 8.37 -2.08
CA VAL A 131 -6.10 8.34 -0.64
C VAL A 131 -7.22 7.64 0.12
N TYR A 132 -6.86 6.98 1.23
CA TYR A 132 -7.78 6.52 2.25
C TYR A 132 -7.38 7.15 3.58
N ALA A 133 -8.26 7.95 4.18
CA ALA A 133 -8.00 8.67 5.44
C ALA A 133 -6.61 9.36 5.42
N ASP A 134 -6.39 10.21 4.42
CA ASP A 134 -5.13 10.96 4.17
C ASP A 134 -3.88 10.09 3.98
N THR A 135 -4.06 8.80 3.75
CA THR A 135 -2.98 7.87 3.41
C THR A 135 -3.05 7.51 1.94
N PRO A 136 -2.03 7.82 1.13
CA PRO A 136 -2.03 7.46 -0.27
C PRO A 136 -2.09 5.95 -0.44
N LEU A 137 -2.91 5.47 -1.36
CA LEU A 137 -3.13 4.04 -1.62
C LEU A 137 -2.03 3.42 -2.47
N PHE A 138 -1.46 4.22 -3.37
CA PHE A 138 -0.39 3.84 -4.28
C PHE A 138 0.94 4.45 -3.84
N ALA A 139 2.03 3.83 -4.30
CA ALA A 139 3.38 4.31 -4.11
C ALA A 139 4.01 4.76 -5.43
N ASN A 140 4.94 5.70 -5.31
CA ASN A 140 5.83 6.13 -6.39
C ASN A 140 7.27 5.86 -5.92
N GLY A 141 7.63 4.59 -5.86
CA GLY A 141 8.92 4.10 -5.39
C GLY A 141 8.83 3.36 -4.05
N PRO A 142 9.99 3.06 -3.43
CA PRO A 142 10.06 2.37 -2.15
C PRO A 142 9.18 3.05 -1.11
N SER A 143 8.25 2.28 -0.53
CA SER A 143 7.24 2.83 0.36
C SER A 143 7.15 2.03 1.65
N LYS A 144 7.00 2.73 2.77
CA LYS A 144 6.83 2.10 4.07
C LYS A 144 5.38 1.60 4.19
N ALA A 145 5.21 0.36 4.64
CA ALA A 145 3.91 -0.27 4.83
C ALA A 145 3.11 0.35 5.98
N VAL A 146 1.80 0.16 5.95
CA VAL A 146 0.89 0.36 7.09
C VAL A 146 0.78 -0.95 7.85
N THR A 147 1.08 -0.96 9.14
CA THR A 147 1.09 -2.21 9.92
C THR A 147 -0.14 -2.36 10.81
N ILE A 148 -0.70 -3.56 10.85
CA ILE A 148 -1.74 -3.98 11.80
C ILE A 148 -1.12 -4.95 12.80
N ALA A 149 -1.30 -4.68 14.09
CA ALA A 149 -0.95 -5.63 15.15
C ALA A 149 -2.11 -6.62 15.36
N VAL A 150 -1.82 -7.93 15.26
CA VAL A 150 -2.79 -8.99 15.50
C VAL A 150 -2.25 -10.02 16.50
N PRO A 151 -3.10 -10.59 17.36
CA PRO A 151 -2.68 -11.69 18.22
C PRO A 151 -2.58 -13.00 17.43
N ASN A 152 -1.51 -13.77 17.64
CA ASN A 152 -1.32 -15.09 17.05
C ASN A 152 -0.55 -16.01 18.01
N ARG A 153 -1.16 -17.15 18.39
CA ARG A 153 -0.56 -18.21 19.23
C ARG A 153 0.19 -17.70 20.48
N GLY A 154 -0.35 -16.68 21.15
CA GLY A 154 0.21 -16.13 22.40
C GLY A 154 1.23 -14.99 22.22
N ASP A 155 1.52 -14.60 20.97
CA ASP A 155 2.37 -13.45 20.62
C ASP A 155 1.61 -12.42 19.77
N TRP A 156 2.22 -11.25 19.57
CA TRP A 156 1.77 -10.24 18.62
C TRP A 156 2.50 -10.35 17.28
N GLU A 157 1.74 -10.37 16.18
CA GLU A 157 2.22 -10.42 14.80
C GLU A 157 1.87 -9.12 14.05
N GLY A 158 2.72 -8.72 13.11
CA GLY A 158 2.54 -7.52 12.31
C GLY A 158 2.20 -7.85 10.87
N ILE A 159 0.97 -7.57 10.47
CA ILE A 159 0.55 -7.66 9.07
C ILE A 159 0.84 -6.33 8.39
N ASN A 160 1.61 -6.37 7.31
CA ASN A 160 1.99 -5.19 6.56
C ASN A 160 1.11 -5.04 5.32
N ILE A 161 0.41 -3.92 5.24
CA ILE A 161 -0.27 -3.47 4.03
C ILE A 161 0.73 -2.66 3.22
N THR A 162 1.24 -3.27 2.15
CA THR A 162 2.08 -2.62 1.16
C THR A 162 1.23 -1.80 0.20
N ARG A 163 1.84 -0.78 -0.41
CA ARG A 163 1.19 0.04 -1.43
C ARG A 163 1.73 -0.38 -2.79
N PRO A 164 0.87 -0.67 -3.79
CA PRO A 164 1.34 -0.98 -5.14
C PRO A 164 2.22 0.15 -5.68
N ASP A 165 3.41 -0.20 -6.17
CA ASP A 165 4.37 0.75 -6.72
C ASP A 165 4.15 0.97 -8.21
N LEU A 166 3.72 2.18 -8.57
CA LEU A 166 3.48 2.60 -9.95
C LEU A 166 4.71 3.26 -10.60
N SER A 167 5.84 3.31 -9.88
CA SER A 167 7.13 3.80 -10.40
C SER A 167 7.97 2.70 -11.06
N LEU A 168 7.47 1.47 -11.12
CA LEU A 168 8.18 0.36 -11.75
C LEU A 168 8.46 0.64 -13.24
N PRO A 169 9.57 0.07 -13.79
CA PRO A 169 10.05 0.45 -15.13
C PRO A 169 9.03 0.28 -16.25
N GLY A 170 8.23 -0.79 -16.25
CA GLY A 170 7.18 -1.04 -17.24
C GLY A 170 6.11 0.04 -17.21
N MET A 171 5.56 0.33 -16.03
CA MET A 171 4.57 1.40 -15.85
C MET A 171 5.13 2.76 -16.27
N GLN A 172 6.36 3.10 -15.87
CA GLN A 172 7.01 4.36 -16.25
C GLN A 172 7.27 4.45 -17.75
N THR A 173 7.61 3.33 -18.40
CA THR A 173 7.80 3.27 -19.85
C THR A 173 6.49 3.64 -20.55
N VAL A 174 5.37 3.04 -20.13
CA VAL A 174 4.05 3.34 -20.70
C VAL A 174 3.63 4.79 -20.45
N LEU A 175 3.86 5.33 -19.25
CA LEU A 175 3.46 6.69 -18.91
C LEU A 175 4.25 7.79 -19.62
N LYS A 176 5.44 7.48 -20.14
CA LYS A 176 6.34 8.42 -20.83
C LYS A 176 6.40 8.22 -22.34
N GLY A 177 6.15 7.03 -22.85
CA GLY A 177 6.24 6.72 -24.29
C GLY A 177 5.02 7.18 -25.08
N LYS A 178 5.11 7.18 -26.41
CA LYS A 178 4.03 7.59 -27.33
C LYS A 178 3.70 6.50 -28.35
N VAL A 179 2.58 6.64 -29.06
CA VAL A 179 2.25 5.77 -30.21
C VAL A 179 2.42 6.50 -31.54
N HIS A 180 2.28 7.83 -31.56
CA HIS A 180 2.42 8.65 -32.76
C HIS A 180 2.95 10.07 -32.46
N GLY A 181 3.47 10.75 -33.48
CA GLY A 181 3.90 12.16 -33.44
C GLY A 181 5.41 12.37 -33.33
N ASP A 182 5.84 13.63 -33.44
CA ASP A 182 7.25 14.02 -33.64
C ASP A 182 7.99 14.43 -32.35
N SER A 183 7.39 14.23 -31.17
CA SER A 183 8.04 14.58 -29.89
C SER A 183 9.38 13.84 -29.70
N LYS A 184 10.24 14.34 -28.79
CA LYS A 184 11.52 13.67 -28.46
C LYS A 184 11.36 12.37 -27.65
N ASP A 185 10.13 12.00 -27.29
CA ASP A 185 9.85 10.79 -26.52
C ASP A 185 10.03 9.52 -27.37
N PHE A 186 10.10 8.36 -26.72
CA PHE A 186 10.24 7.07 -27.40
C PHE A 186 8.88 6.48 -27.78
N PHE A 187 8.87 5.68 -28.84
CA PHE A 187 7.68 4.96 -29.27
C PHE A 187 7.45 3.70 -28.43
N LEU A 188 6.20 3.48 -28.04
CA LEU A 188 5.77 2.27 -27.37
C LEU A 188 5.73 1.11 -28.36
N ASP A 189 6.09 -0.06 -27.84
CA ASP A 189 5.93 -1.34 -28.52
C ASP A 189 5.13 -2.32 -27.65
N SER A 190 4.81 -3.46 -28.24
CA SER A 190 4.02 -4.49 -27.56
C SER A 190 4.76 -5.05 -26.33
N ALA A 191 6.08 -5.07 -26.34
CA ALA A 191 6.90 -5.54 -25.22
C ALA A 191 6.82 -4.58 -24.02
N SER A 192 6.85 -3.28 -24.27
CA SER A 192 6.73 -2.23 -23.25
C SER A 192 5.37 -2.29 -22.54
N ILE A 193 4.29 -2.46 -23.31
CA ILE A 193 2.94 -2.61 -22.76
C ILE A 193 2.80 -3.92 -21.99
N ARG A 194 3.35 -5.03 -22.51
CA ARG A 194 3.32 -6.32 -21.82
C ARG A 194 3.99 -6.25 -20.44
N ARG A 195 5.16 -5.60 -20.36
CA ARG A 195 5.87 -5.41 -19.09
C ARG A 195 5.02 -4.64 -18.07
N ALA A 196 4.34 -3.57 -18.49
CA ALA A 196 3.44 -2.83 -17.61
C ALA A 196 2.25 -3.69 -17.12
N PHE A 197 1.70 -4.55 -17.98
CA PHE A 197 0.67 -5.52 -17.56
C PHE A 197 1.18 -6.56 -16.57
N ASP A 198 2.42 -7.05 -16.74
CA ASP A 198 3.01 -8.03 -15.83
C ASP A 198 3.28 -7.43 -14.44
N GLU A 199 3.77 -6.19 -14.38
CA GLU A 199 3.91 -5.42 -13.14
C GLU A 199 2.55 -5.17 -12.47
N TRP A 200 1.56 -4.70 -13.24
CA TRP A 200 0.19 -4.51 -12.75
C TRP A 200 -0.41 -5.81 -12.21
N ARG A 201 -0.25 -6.93 -12.92
CA ARG A 201 -0.77 -8.23 -12.51
C ARG A 201 -0.14 -8.70 -11.20
N THR A 202 1.15 -8.45 -11.02
CA THR A 202 1.86 -8.77 -9.77
C THR A 202 1.22 -8.03 -8.60
N HIS A 203 0.96 -6.72 -8.75
CA HIS A 203 0.26 -5.94 -7.73
C HIS A 203 -1.15 -6.46 -7.43
N CYS A 204 -1.91 -6.88 -8.44
CA CYS A 204 -3.23 -7.50 -8.23
C CYS A 204 -3.14 -8.79 -7.41
N ILE A 205 -2.16 -9.65 -7.69
CA ILE A 205 -1.95 -10.91 -6.96
C ILE A 205 -1.55 -10.62 -5.51
N GLU A 206 -0.60 -9.72 -5.29
CA GLU A 206 -0.15 -9.34 -3.94
C GLU A 206 -1.30 -8.78 -3.11
N ASN A 207 -2.10 -7.87 -3.68
CA ASN A 207 -3.29 -7.33 -3.02
C ASN A 207 -4.30 -8.43 -2.68
N ARG A 208 -4.54 -9.37 -3.60
CA ARG A 208 -5.49 -10.46 -3.37
C ARG A 208 -5.04 -11.41 -2.25
N LEU A 209 -3.75 -11.73 -2.21
CA LEU A 209 -3.16 -12.55 -1.14
C LEU A 209 -3.24 -11.85 0.21
N LEU A 210 -2.93 -10.54 0.24
CA LEU A 210 -3.04 -9.72 1.44
C LEU A 210 -4.49 -9.63 1.94
N TRP A 211 -5.44 -9.43 1.04
CA TRP A 211 -6.87 -9.41 1.36
C TRP A 211 -7.32 -10.71 2.02
N GLY A 212 -6.92 -11.86 1.43
CA GLY A 212 -7.22 -13.18 1.98
C GLY A 212 -6.67 -13.35 3.39
N ASN A 213 -5.40 -12.98 3.60
CA ASN A 213 -4.77 -13.02 4.92
C ASN A 213 -5.54 -12.16 5.94
N LEU A 214 -5.88 -10.92 5.59
CA LEU A 214 -6.64 -10.04 6.48
C LEU A 214 -8.01 -10.60 6.85
N LYS A 215 -8.73 -11.19 5.89
CA LYS A 215 -10.03 -11.85 6.12
C LYS A 215 -9.90 -13.06 7.03
N ASP A 216 -8.91 -13.92 6.80
CA ASP A 216 -8.66 -15.09 7.66
C ASP A 216 -8.36 -14.69 9.11
N ARG A 217 -7.57 -13.62 9.27
CA ARG A 217 -7.24 -13.05 10.59
C ARG A 217 -8.48 -12.45 11.26
N LEU A 218 -9.32 -11.73 10.50
CA LEU A 218 -10.58 -11.18 11.01
C LEU A 218 -11.54 -12.28 11.47
N HIS A 219 -11.71 -13.35 10.68
CA HIS A 219 -12.51 -14.51 11.08
C HIS A 219 -11.95 -15.20 12.33
N GLY A 220 -10.62 -15.26 12.46
CA GLY A 220 -9.96 -15.75 13.68
C GLY A 220 -10.32 -14.92 14.91
N VAL A 221 -10.28 -13.60 14.79
CA VAL A 221 -10.63 -12.66 15.86
C VAL A 221 -12.11 -12.76 16.22
N PHE A 222 -13.02 -12.80 15.24
CA PHE A 222 -14.46 -12.95 15.52
C PHE A 222 -14.81 -14.27 16.20
N ARG A 223 -14.20 -15.39 15.80
CA ARG A 223 -14.36 -16.66 16.52
C ARG A 223 -13.94 -16.52 17.98
N LYS A 224 -12.80 -15.85 18.23
CA LYS A 224 -12.32 -15.64 19.61
C LYS A 224 -13.23 -14.71 20.41
N LEU A 225 -13.76 -13.65 19.80
CA LEU A 225 -14.76 -12.78 20.42
C LEU A 225 -16.00 -13.58 20.84
N THR A 226 -16.55 -14.38 19.92
CA THR A 226 -17.71 -15.25 20.23
C THR A 226 -17.42 -16.25 21.35
N GLU A 227 -16.21 -16.79 21.43
CA GLU A 227 -15.81 -17.66 22.55
C GLU A 227 -15.76 -16.91 23.87
N VAL A 228 -15.20 -15.70 23.90
CA VAL A 228 -15.13 -14.85 25.10
C VAL A 228 -16.51 -14.43 25.56
N ASP A 229 -17.41 -14.05 24.64
CA ASP A 229 -18.79 -13.68 24.94
C ASP A 229 -19.59 -14.84 25.55
N LYS A 230 -19.23 -16.09 25.23
CA LYS A 230 -19.81 -17.31 25.82
C LYS A 230 -19.18 -17.72 27.15
N GLY A 231 -18.34 -16.87 27.75
CA GLY A 231 -17.64 -17.14 29.01
C GLY A 231 -16.30 -17.88 28.85
N GLY A 232 -15.81 -18.04 27.63
CA GLY A 232 -14.48 -18.57 27.34
C GLY A 232 -13.37 -17.63 27.82
N LYS A 233 -12.17 -18.18 28.04
CA LYS A 233 -10.99 -17.40 28.43
C LYS A 233 -10.11 -17.11 27.22
N TRP A 234 -9.75 -15.86 27.05
CA TRP A 234 -8.65 -15.45 26.18
C TRP A 234 -7.60 -14.74 27.01
N THR A 235 -6.33 -15.08 26.79
CA THR A 235 -5.23 -14.42 27.49
C THR A 235 -4.57 -13.44 26.52
N LEU A 236 -4.49 -12.18 26.94
CA LEU A 236 -3.78 -11.15 26.22
C LEU A 236 -2.31 -11.56 26.01
N PRO A 237 -1.80 -11.61 24.76
CA PRO A 237 -0.40 -11.86 24.48
C PRO A 237 0.51 -10.86 25.19
N ARG A 238 1.65 -11.35 25.70
CA ARG A 238 2.62 -10.50 26.40
C ARG A 238 3.14 -9.41 25.47
N PHE A 239 3.38 -8.24 26.05
CA PHE A 239 3.96 -7.15 25.29
C PHE A 239 5.45 -7.43 25.04
N PRO A 240 5.94 -7.20 23.82
CA PRO A 240 7.34 -7.39 23.48
C PRO A 240 8.23 -6.44 24.29
N SER A 241 9.35 -6.96 24.80
CA SER A 241 10.25 -6.25 25.72
C SER A 241 11.29 -5.35 25.03
N ASP A 242 11.52 -5.52 23.72
CA ASP A 242 12.57 -4.78 22.99
C ASP A 242 12.00 -3.70 22.04
N PRO A 243 12.26 -2.40 22.30
CA PRO A 243 11.83 -1.31 21.44
C PRO A 243 12.61 -1.17 20.11
N LYS A 244 13.77 -1.82 19.94
CA LYS A 244 14.64 -1.63 18.74
C LYS A 244 14.35 -2.59 17.59
N LEU A 245 13.89 -3.80 17.89
CA LEU A 245 13.39 -4.76 16.91
C LEU A 245 11.87 -4.70 16.94
N GLY A 246 11.30 -3.84 16.09
CA GLY A 246 9.88 -3.49 16.10
C GLY A 246 8.97 -4.63 16.61
N PRO A 247 8.19 -4.38 17.69
CA PRO A 247 7.70 -5.37 18.67
C PRO A 247 6.93 -6.58 18.10
N LEU A 248 6.43 -6.49 16.88
CA LEU A 248 5.63 -7.55 16.29
C LEU A 248 6.53 -8.60 15.64
N ARG A 249 6.21 -9.89 15.84
CA ARG A 249 6.74 -10.94 14.97
C ARG A 249 6.38 -10.58 13.52
N ARG A 250 7.39 -10.56 12.65
CA ARG A 250 7.24 -10.26 11.22
C ARG A 250 7.62 -11.51 10.43
N PRO A 251 6.68 -12.41 10.14
CA PRO A 251 6.97 -13.66 9.44
C PRO A 251 7.71 -13.44 8.10
N ASN A 252 7.46 -12.29 7.45
CA ASN A 252 7.97 -11.98 6.11
C ASN A 252 9.16 -11.02 6.09
N ARG A 253 9.87 -10.79 7.21
CA ARG A 253 11.03 -9.88 7.24
C ARG A 253 12.37 -10.53 6.85
N ASN A 254 12.36 -11.86 6.68
CA ASN A 254 13.55 -12.65 6.32
C ASN A 254 13.57 -13.08 4.83
N ASN A 255 12.70 -12.52 4.00
CA ASN A 255 12.75 -12.66 2.54
C ASN A 255 13.10 -11.32 1.91
#